data_AF-A0A8T4NR28-F1
#
_entry.id   AF-A0A8T4NR28-F1
#
_cell.length_a   1.000
_cell.length_b   1.000
_cell.length_c   1.000
_cell.angle_alpha   90.00
_cell.angle_beta   90.00
_cell.angle_gamma   90.00
#
_symmetry.space_group_name_H-M   'P 1'
#
loop_
_entity.id
_entity.type
_entity.pdbx_description
1 polymer ?
#
loop_
_entity_poly.entity_id
_entity_poly.type
_entity_poly.pdbx_seq_one_letter_code
_entity_poly.pdbx_strand_id
1 'polypeptide(L)'
;MAEINGKMLIYIVIIAVIVLLLLVSFGIIKIGNAKIVNVANSVSNSNIPEKCRIQQGYTEQSWKEHLGHHAETRDCLQYFP
;
A
#
# COMPACT_ATOMS: atom_id res chain seq x y z
N MET A 1 -33.99 24.72 21.10
CA MET A 1 -33.55 23.37 20.66
C MET A 1 -33.82 23.31 19.16
N ALA A 2 -32.77 23.19 18.35
CA ALA A 2 -32.91 23.32 16.90
C ALA A 2 -33.71 22.14 16.32
N GLU A 3 -34.78 22.42 15.57
CA GLU A 3 -35.44 21.44 14.72
C GLU A 3 -34.45 21.02 13.62
N ILE A 4 -33.72 19.92 13.84
CA ILE A 4 -32.83 19.38 12.82
C ILE A 4 -33.71 18.72 11.77
N ASN A 5 -33.97 19.46 10.69
CA ASN A 5 -34.66 18.96 9.50
C ASN A 5 -34.07 17.60 9.09
N GLY A 6 -34.89 16.58 8.86
CA GLY A 6 -34.40 15.21 8.59
C GLY A 6 -33.39 15.10 7.45
N LYS A 7 -33.42 16.03 6.49
CA LYS A 7 -32.40 16.17 5.43
C LYS A 7 -31.02 16.55 5.99
N MET A 8 -30.97 17.44 6.99
CA MET A 8 -29.74 17.86 7.66
C MET A 8 -29.11 16.71 8.48
N LEU A 9 -29.94 15.87 9.13
CA LEU A 9 -29.44 14.66 9.81
C LEU A 9 -28.75 13.71 8.83
N ILE A 10 -29.32 13.51 7.64
CA ILE A 10 -28.73 12.64 6.60
C ILE A 10 -27.36 13.17 6.15
N TYR A 11 -27.23 14.48 5.92
CA TYR A 11 -25.94 15.08 5.55
C TYR A 11 -24.89 14.92 6.65
N ILE A 12 -25.27 15.09 7.92
CA ILE A 12 -24.36 14.89 9.06
C ILE A 12 -23.87 13.43 9.12
N VAL A 13 -24.75 12.46 8.91
CA VAL A 13 -24.38 11.03 8.90
C VAL A 13 -23.44 10.70 7.74
N ILE A 14 -23.71 11.21 6.53
CA ILE A 14 -22.84 10.97 5.36
C ILE A 14 -21.43 11.54 5.60
N ILE A 15 -21.32 12.76 6.13
CA ILE A 15 -20.03 13.38 6.44
C ILE A 15 -19.29 12.57 7.51
N ALA A 16 -19.99 12.12 8.56
CA ALA A 16 -19.39 11.29 9.60
C ALA A 16 -18.85 9.95 9.05
N VAL A 17 -19.57 9.30 8.14
CA VAL A 17 -19.12 8.05 7.48
C VAL A 17 -17.88 8.30 6.61
N ILE A 18 -17.85 9.39 5.84
CA ILE A 18 -16.69 9.74 5.00
C ILE A 18 -15.46 10.00 5.89
N VAL A 19 -15.61 10.77 6.97
CA VAL A 19 -14.52 11.04 7.92
C VAL A 19 -14.04 9.75 8.58
N LEU A 20 -14.94 8.84 8.96
CA LEU A 20 -14.59 7.54 9.53
C LEU A 20 -13.79 6.68 8.54
N LEU A 21 -14.22 6.61 7.27
CA LEU A 21 -13.52 5.88 6.22
C LEU A 21 -12.11 6.44 5.98
N LEU A 22 -11.96 7.76 5.98
CA LEU A 22 -10.66 8.41 5.88
C LEU A 22 -9.77 8.05 7.09
N LEU A 23 -10.29 8.11 8.32
CA LEU A 23 -9.53 7.76 9.51
C LEU A 23 -9.11 6.28 9.54
N VAL A 24 -9.98 5.36 9.10
CA VAL A 24 -9.65 3.93 8.98
C VAL A 24 -8.57 3.72 7.92
N SER A 25 -8.66 4.39 6.76
CA SER A 25 -7.63 4.29 5.71
C SER A 25 -6.27 4.82 6.17
N PHE A 26 -6.22 5.88 6.97
CA PHE A 26 -4.97 6.39 7.57
C PHE A 26 -4.48 5.54 8.75
N GLY A 27 -5.38 4.95 9.55
CA GLY A 27 -5.04 4.11 10.70
C GLY A 27 -4.42 2.76 10.31
N ILE A 28 -4.90 2.16 9.21
CA ILE A 28 -4.34 0.90 8.67
C ILE A 28 -2.88 1.10 8.22
N ILE A 29 -2.50 2.29 7.74
CA ILE A 29 -1.14 2.60 7.30
C ILE A 29 -0.15 2.71 8.49
N LYS A 30 -0.62 3.00 9.72
CA LYS A 30 0.26 3.16 10.89
C LYS A 30 0.40 1.90 11.75
N ILE A 31 -0.53 0.95 11.68
CA ILE A 31 -0.46 -0.32 12.42
C ILE A 31 0.27 -1.44 11.65
N GLY A 32 0.44 -1.31 10.33
CA GLY A 32 1.31 -2.19 9.54
C GLY A 32 2.82 -1.95 9.73
N ASN A 33 3.23 -0.85 10.38
CA ASN A 33 4.64 -0.47 10.51
C ASN A 33 5.31 -0.98 11.80
N ALA A 34 4.60 -1.73 12.63
CA ALA A 34 5.13 -2.27 13.88
C ALA A 34 5.43 -3.75 13.76
N LYS A 35 6.10 -4.19 12.69
CA LYS A 35 6.91 -5.42 12.66
C LYS A 35 7.62 -5.64 11.31
N ILE A 36 8.96 -5.69 11.41
CA ILE A 36 9.87 -6.64 10.76
C ILE A 36 10.79 -6.06 9.64
N VAL A 37 12.08 -6.34 9.86
CA VAL A 37 13.24 -6.38 8.96
C VAL A 37 14.05 -5.11 8.70
N ASN A 38 14.94 -4.80 9.65
CA ASN A 38 16.28 -4.33 9.33
C ASN A 38 17.14 -5.51 8.81
N VAL A 39 17.08 -5.84 7.51
CA VAL A 39 18.01 -6.75 6.78
C VAL A 39 17.83 -6.40 5.30
N ALA A 40 18.63 -5.48 4.76
CA ALA A 40 19.97 -5.70 4.24
C ALA A 40 19.96 -6.08 2.75
N ASN A 41 20.94 -5.49 2.08
CA ASN A 41 21.42 -5.80 0.76
C ASN A 41 20.41 -5.47 -0.35
N SER A 42 20.68 -4.32 -0.98
CA SER A 42 20.85 -4.31 -2.44
C SER A 42 21.54 -5.61 -2.83
N VAL A 43 20.76 -6.66 -3.11
CA VAL A 43 21.28 -7.87 -3.71
C VAL A 43 21.71 -7.39 -5.08
N SER A 44 22.99 -7.04 -5.17
CA SER A 44 23.72 -6.84 -6.40
C SER A 44 23.84 -8.22 -7.04
N ASN A 45 22.69 -8.81 -7.39
CA ASN A 45 22.64 -10.04 -8.12
C ASN A 45 22.96 -9.65 -9.55
N SER A 46 24.22 -9.83 -9.94
CA SER A 46 24.78 -9.45 -11.24
C SER A 46 24.01 -10.03 -12.43
N ASN A 47 23.11 -10.99 -12.18
CA ASN A 47 22.27 -11.68 -13.16
C ASN A 47 20.84 -11.11 -13.29
N ILE A 48 20.43 -10.14 -12.47
CA ILE A 48 19.10 -9.53 -12.57
C ILE A 48 19.19 -8.29 -13.48
N PRO A 49 18.40 -8.22 -14.58
CA PRO A 49 18.33 -7.04 -15.42
C PRO A 49 17.99 -5.79 -14.59
N GLU A 50 18.51 -4.63 -14.98
CA GLU A 50 18.28 -3.38 -14.23
C GLU A 50 16.78 -3.07 -14.05
N LYS A 51 15.95 -3.39 -15.06
CA LYS A 51 14.49 -3.27 -15.00
C LYS A 51 13.81 -4.14 -13.93
N CYS A 52 14.46 -5.22 -13.50
CA CYS A 52 13.94 -6.20 -12.56
C CYS A 52 14.51 -6.02 -11.14
N ARG A 53 15.52 -5.16 -10.96
CA ARG A 53 16.21 -4.98 -9.68
C ARG A 53 15.29 -4.30 -8.66
N ILE A 54 15.25 -4.85 -7.45
CA ILE A 54 14.47 -4.26 -6.34
C ILE A 54 14.96 -2.81 -6.10
N GLN A 55 14.03 -1.87 -6.08
CA GLN A 55 14.32 -0.47 -5.78
C GLN A 55 14.39 -0.23 -4.28
N GLN A 56 15.11 0.83 -3.87
CA GLN A 56 15.23 1.19 -2.47
C GLN A 56 13.86 1.47 -1.85
N GLY A 57 13.63 0.95 -0.65
CA GLY A 57 12.35 1.08 0.07
C GLY A 57 11.32 0.00 -0.27
N TYR A 58 11.58 -0.88 -1.23
CA TYR A 58 10.77 -2.05 -1.49
C TYR A 58 11.36 -3.29 -0.83
N THR A 59 10.50 -4.10 -0.23
CA THR A 59 10.80 -5.49 0.13
C THR A 59 10.70 -6.37 -1.11
N GLU A 60 11.34 -7.54 -1.11
CA GLU A 60 11.22 -8.53 -2.19
C GLU A 60 9.76 -8.89 -2.45
N GLN A 61 8.97 -9.11 -1.40
CA GLN A 61 7.55 -9.46 -1.52
C GLN A 61 6.73 -8.33 -2.15
N SER A 62 6.93 -7.08 -1.70
CA SER A 62 6.26 -5.91 -2.30
C SER A 62 6.73 -5.65 -3.73
N TRP A 63 7.97 -5.99 -4.06
CA TRP A 63 8.50 -5.84 -5.41
C TRP A 63 7.94 -6.93 -6.33
N LYS A 64 7.84 -8.17 -5.87
CA LYS A 64 7.19 -9.28 -6.60
C LYS A 64 5.72 -8.96 -6.88
N GLU A 65 5.02 -8.37 -5.91
CA GLU A 65 3.65 -7.86 -6.11
C GLU A 65 3.63 -6.72 -7.15
N HIS A 66 4.47 -5.70 -7.00
CA HIS A 66 4.58 -4.60 -7.96
C HIS A 66 4.84 -5.09 -9.39
N LEU A 67 5.81 -5.98 -9.59
CA LEU A 67 6.12 -6.57 -10.90
C LEU A 67 4.96 -7.43 -11.45
N GLY A 68 4.16 -8.03 -10.58
CA GLY A 68 3.01 -8.85 -10.98
C GLY A 68 1.82 -8.07 -11.55
N HIS A 69 1.72 -6.76 -11.25
CA HIS A 69 0.66 -5.88 -11.73
C HIS A 69 0.91 -5.32 -13.14
N HIS A 70 2.12 -5.50 -13.65
CA HIS A 70 2.62 -4.90 -14.89
C HIS A 70 2.98 -6.01 -15.88
N ALA A 71 2.29 -6.08 -17.02
CA ALA A 71 2.50 -7.16 -18.01
C ALA A 71 3.93 -7.15 -18.58
N GLU A 72 4.53 -5.97 -18.67
CA GLU A 72 5.86 -5.68 -19.19
C GLU A 72 7.01 -6.05 -18.25
N THR A 73 6.72 -6.19 -16.94
CA THR A 73 7.71 -6.60 -15.92
C THR A 73 7.39 -7.96 -15.31
N ARG A 74 6.34 -8.62 -15.79
CA ARG A 74 5.95 -9.96 -15.36
C ARG A 74 7.03 -11.02 -15.60
N ASP A 75 7.89 -10.81 -16.60
CA ASP A 75 9.07 -11.64 -16.84
C ASP A 75 10.14 -11.50 -15.74
N CYS A 76 10.13 -10.41 -14.97
CA CYS A 76 11.02 -10.24 -13.84
C CYS A 76 10.70 -11.16 -12.66
N LEU A 77 9.47 -11.71 -12.59
CA LEU A 77 9.06 -12.64 -11.53
C LEU A 77 9.90 -13.92 -11.51
N GLN A 78 10.52 -14.29 -12.63
CA GLN A 78 11.40 -15.47 -12.72
C GLN A 78 12.66 -15.34 -11.86
N TYR A 79 13.06 -14.12 -11.50
CA TYR A 79 14.26 -13.86 -10.69
C TYR A 79 13.98 -13.88 -9.18
N PHE A 80 12.71 -14.03 -8.78
CA PHE A 80 12.26 -14.00 -7.39
C PHE A 80 11.50 -15.31 -7.09
N PRO A 81 12.18 -16.37 -6.60
CA PRO A 81 11.58 -17.68 -6.35
C PRO A 81 10.34 -17.63 -5.44
#